data_AF-A0A2K9P3T1-F1
#
_entry.id   AF-A0A2K9P3T1-F1
#
_cell.length_a   1.000
_cell.length_b   1.000
_cell.length_c   1.000
_cell.angle_alpha   90.00
_cell.angle_beta   90.00
_cell.angle_gamma   90.00
#
_symmetry.space_group_name_H-M   'P 1'
#
loop_
_entity.id
_entity.type
_entity.pdbx_description
1 polymer ?
#
loop_
_entity_poly.entity_id
_entity_poly.type
_entity_poly.pdbx_seq_one_letter_code
_entity_poly.pdbx_strand_id
1 'polypeptide(L)' 'MEIDTKIKEALEKRAYGFEIEEKEFIKNKNNENTGRIKVTKKYIPPDVTALRTILQLKQAGKW' A
#
# COMPACT_ATOMS: atom_id res chain seq x y z
N MET A 1 2.11 22.46 -4.94
CA MET A 1 2.73 22.48 -3.60
C MET A 1 3.19 21.07 -3.26
N GLU A 2 4.23 20.88 -2.44
CA GLU A 2 4.79 19.53 -2.15
C GLU A 2 3.76 18.53 -1.60
N ILE A 3 2.73 19.05 -0.90
CA ILE A 3 1.61 18.26 -0.35
C ILE A 3 0.72 17.69 -1.47
N ASP A 4 0.45 18.45 -2.53
CA ASP A 4 -0.41 18.00 -3.63
C ASP A 4 0.18 16.78 -4.33
N THR A 5 1.50 16.77 -4.53
CA THR A 5 2.22 15.65 -5.14
C THR A 5 2.10 14.38 -4.31
N LYS A 6 2.31 14.48 -2.98
CA LYS A 6 2.19 13.32 -2.06
C LYS A 6 0.77 12.74 -2.05
N ILE A 7 -0.24 13.60 -2.14
CA ILE A 7 -1.64 13.16 -2.22
C ILE A 7 -1.90 12.43 -3.55
N LYS A 8 -1.44 12.96 -4.68
CA LYS A 8 -1.59 12.29 -5.99
C LYS A 8 -0.93 10.92 -6.00
N GLU A 9 0.29 10.82 -5.49
CA GLU A 9 1.02 9.55 -5.39
C GLU A 9 0.29 8.53 -4.52
N ALA A 10 -0.26 8.96 -3.37
CA ALA A 10 -1.02 8.08 -2.49
C ALA A 10 -2.31 7.56 -3.15
N LEU A 11 -3.03 8.44 -3.87
CA LEU A 11 -4.23 8.07 -4.60
C LEU A 11 -3.91 7.07 -5.72
N GLU A 12 -2.86 7.32 -6.49
CA GLU A 12 -2.40 6.41 -7.55
C GLU A 12 -1.98 5.04 -6.98
N LYS A 13 -1.17 5.03 -5.92
CA LYS A 13 -0.75 3.78 -5.26
C LYS A 13 -1.95 2.97 -4.79
N ARG A 14 -2.96 3.62 -4.21
CA ARG A 14 -4.18 2.93 -3.77
C ARG A 14 -4.99 2.38 -4.94
N ALA A 15 -5.06 3.14 -6.03
CA ALA A 15 -5.82 2.78 -7.22
C ALA A 15 -5.17 1.62 -8.00
N TYR A 16 -3.85 1.61 -8.17
CA TYR A 16 -3.14 0.52 -8.86
C TYR A 16 -3.11 -0.79 -8.06
N GLY A 17 -3.36 -0.73 -6.75
CA GLY A 17 -3.12 -1.87 -5.87
C GLY A 17 -1.63 -2.01 -5.56
N PHE A 18 -1.33 -2.74 -4.50
CA PHE A 18 0.03 -2.91 -4.01
C PHE A 18 0.13 -4.14 -3.09
N GLU A 19 1.35 -4.64 -2.94
CA GLU A 19 1.64 -5.66 -1.96
C GLU A 19 2.06 -5.02 -0.63
N ILE A 20 1.63 -5.63 0.47
CA ILE A 20 2.11 -5.30 1.80
C ILE A 20 2.73 -6.52 2.46
N GLU A 21 3.81 -6.29 3.20
CA GLU A 21 4.38 -7.29 4.09
C GLU A 21 4.04 -6.91 5.53
N GLU A 22 3.29 -7.76 6.21
CA GLU A 22 3.02 -7.63 7.64
C GLU A 22 4.02 -8.51 8.39
N LYS A 23 4.78 -7.92 9.32
CA LYS A 23 5.78 -8.62 10.13
C LYS A 23 5.31 -8.68 11.57
N GLU A 24 5.09 -9.89 12.07
CA GLU A 24 4.72 -10.15 13.46
C GLU A 24 5.93 -10.72 14.22
N PHE A 25 6.30 -10.08 15.33
CA PHE A 25 7.34 -10.57 16.23
C PHE A 25 6.73 -11.53 17.26
N ILE A 26 7.10 -12.80 17.18
CA ILE A 26 6.66 -13.81 18.13
C ILE A 26 7.75 -13.95 19.20
N LYS A 27 7.54 -13.32 20.36
CA LYS A 27 8.39 -13.50 21.55
C LYS A 27 8.08 -14.84 22.20
N ASN A 28 9.08 -15.70 22.31
CA ASN A 28 8.94 -16.98 22.98
C ASN A 28 8.97 -16.75 24.50
N LYS A 29 7.97 -17.25 25.25
CA LYS A 29 7.88 -17.07 26.72
C LYS A 29 9.03 -17.76 27.50
N ASN A 30 9.78 -18.65 26.87
CA ASN A 30 10.77 -19.53 27.51
C ASN A 30 12.24 -19.07 27.40
N ASN A 31 12.52 -17.78 27.18
CA ASN A 31 13.87 -17.21 27.31
C ASN A 31 14.95 -17.81 26.37
N GLU A 32 14.55 -18.42 25.25
CA GLU A 32 15.47 -18.73 24.16
C GLU A 32 15.71 -17.45 23.36
N ASN A 33 16.98 -17.09 23.13
CA ASN A 33 17.46 -15.90 22.43
C ASN A 33 17.07 -15.81 20.94
N THR A 34 15.99 -16.49 20.52
CA THR A 34 15.57 -16.64 19.13
C THR A 34 14.09 -16.26 18.99
N GLY A 35 13.81 -14.96 18.90
CA GLY A 35 12.51 -14.47 18.44
C GLY A 35 12.25 -14.90 17.00
N ARG A 36 11.06 -15.44 16.71
CA ARG A 36 10.66 -15.76 15.33
C ARG A 36 9.93 -14.56 14.73
N ILE A 37 10.25 -14.21 13.48
CA ILE A 37 9.52 -13.21 12.70
C ILE A 37 8.62 -13.96 11.74
N LYS A 38 7.31 -13.77 11.87
CA LYS A 38 6.34 -14.25 10.89
C LYS A 38 6.10 -13.13 9.87
N VAL A 39 6.32 -13.42 8.60
CA VAL A 39 6.09 -12.49 7.49
C VAL A 39 4.88 -12.95 6.71
N THR A 40 3.85 -12.12 6.64
CA THR A 40 2.64 -12.36 5.84
C THR A 40 2.65 -11.39 4.67
N LYS A 41 2.65 -11.93 3.44
CA LYS A 41 2.49 -11.12 2.23
C LYS A 41 1.01 -11.04 1.87
N LYS A 42 0.48 -9.82 1.71
CA LYS A 42 -0.91 -9.59 1.32
C LYS A 42 -0.95 -8.74 0.07
N TYR A 43 -1.72 -9.20 -0.89
CA TYR A 43 -1.99 -8.48 -2.13
C TYR A 43 -3.25 -7.63 -1.97
N ILE A 44 -3.12 -6.32 -2.22
CA ILE A 44 -4.26 -5.41 -2.37
C ILE A 44 -4.51 -5.23 -3.87
N PRO A 45 -5.64 -5.71 -4.41
CA PRO A 45 -5.91 -5.59 -5.84
C PRO A 45 -6.16 -4.13 -6.24
N PRO A 46 -6.02 -3.82 -7.54
CA PRO A 46 -6.37 -2.53 -8.09
C PRO A 46 -7.85 -2.16 -7.84
N ASP A 47 -8.10 -0.88 -7.59
CA ASP A 47 -9.45 -0.31 -7.55
C ASP A 47 -9.80 0.26 -8.92
N VAL A 48 -10.56 -0.51 -9.69
CA VAL A 48 -10.95 -0.15 -11.07
C VAL A 48 -11.79 1.12 -11.15
N THR A 49 -12.52 1.48 -10.09
CA THR A 49 -13.33 2.71 -10.06
C THR A 49 -12.42 3.92 -9.89
N ALA A 50 -11.48 3.84 -8.94
CA ALA A 50 -10.48 4.88 -8.73
C ALA A 50 -9.60 5.06 -9.98
N LEU A 51 -9.18 3.96 -10.61
CA LEU A 51 -8.42 4.00 -11.87
C LEU A 51 -9.18 4.72 -12.99
N ARG A 52 -10.48 4.42 -13.15
CA ARG A 52 -11.32 5.10 -14.14
C ARG A 52 -11.38 6.61 -13.89
N THR A 53 -11.55 7.02 -12.64
CA THR A 53 -11.59 8.44 -12.27
C THR A 53 -10.26 9.14 -12.54
N ILE A 54 -9.13 8.54 -12.14
CA ILE A 54 -7.80 9.08 -12.41
C ILE A 54 -7.56 9.21 -13.92
N LEU A 55 -7.94 8.19 -14.71
CA LEU A 55 -7.81 8.22 -16.16
C LEU A 55 -8.62 9.38 -16.77
N GLN A 56 -9.87 9.57 -16.34
CA GLN A 56 -10.71 10.68 -16.81
C GLN A 56 -10.11 12.05 -16.47
N LEU A 57 -9.56 12.22 -15.25
CA LEU A 57 -8.93 13.46 -14.84
C LEU A 57 -7.65 13.74 -15.64
N LYS A 58 -6.83 12.72 -15.91
CA LYS A 58 -5.63 12.82 -16.76
C LYS A 58 -6.01 13.23 -18.18
N GLN A 59 -7.02 12.60 -18.76
CA GLN A 59 -7.52 12.96 -20.11
C GLN A 59 -8.07 14.39 -20.17
N ALA A 60 -8.66 14.88 -19.09
CA ALA A 60 -9.18 16.25 -19.00
C ALA A 60 -8.10 17.32 -18.70
N GLY A 61 -6.84 16.93 -18.45
CA GLY A 61 -5.78 17.84 -18.02
C GLY A 61 -6.01 18.43 -16.61
N LYS A 62 -6.83 17.78 -15.79
CA LYS A 62 -7.22 18.21 -14.44
C LYS A 62 -6.57 17.38 -13.34
N TRP A 63 -5.65 16.48 -13.72
CA TRP A 63 -4.98 15.61 -12.76
C TRP A 63 -3.85 16.30 -12.02
#